data_AF-A0A957YFZ8-F1
#
_entry.id   AF-A0A957YFZ8-F1
#
_cell.length_a   1.000
_cell.length_b   1.000
_cell.length_c   1.000
_cell.angle_alpha   90.00
_cell.angle_beta   90.00
_cell.angle_gamma   90.00
#
_symmetry.space_group_name_H-M   'P 1'
#
loop_
_entity.id
_entity.type
_entity.pdbx_description
1 polymer ?
#
loop_
_entity_poly.entity_id
_entity_poly.type
_entity_poly.pdbx_seq_one_letter_code
_entity_poly.pdbx_strand_id
1 'polypeptide(L)'
;MSSLESPPQLLWDIGTAYDLFMSLTVLHDPENFGLRGAWAAGVRSRLPAPDREILQQVSPFYEGAMQWVYSLPRPKDSATALQHLAQLSPQDRIRTLFLSSKVSNEARTVLEGVALRSQWTKPEQKLLRSALREYKFSANKVNDVLNLWENLDEAGERYLKALQTYYEVFFAEEEIRIRPALDQAVERSQELAEKLDVPELLEALSEGFRFGDKLRVSEVVLIPSFWITPLICDLRVSAEKMLFVFGGRPGNASLVPGEVVPDALFHALKALADPTRLRILRYLTTEPLTPAQLARRLRLRAPTVVHHLRALRLAGLVYLTLEAGYKVHYAARSEAVDAMSVSLKEFLEQDLVGRQ
;
A
#
# COMPACT_ATOMS: atom_id res chain seq x y z
N MET A 1 -23.72 21.16 -8.20
CA MET A 1 -22.34 21.05 -8.72
C MET A 1 -21.53 22.13 -8.01
N SER A 2 -20.97 21.82 -6.83
CA SER A 2 -20.02 22.71 -6.17
C SER A 2 -18.64 22.28 -6.62
N SER A 3 -18.01 23.11 -7.44
CA SER A 3 -16.55 23.16 -7.57
C SER A 3 -15.99 23.49 -6.20
N LEU A 4 -15.02 22.72 -5.71
CA LEU A 4 -14.17 23.21 -4.63
C LEU A 4 -13.42 24.43 -5.21
N GLU A 5 -13.71 25.62 -4.69
CA GLU A 5 -13.14 26.89 -5.17
C GLU A 5 -11.68 27.10 -4.73
N SER A 6 -11.07 26.16 -4.00
CA SER A 6 -9.69 26.27 -3.52
C SER A 6 -9.01 24.89 -3.51
N PRO A 7 -7.69 24.84 -3.79
CA PRO A 7 -6.92 23.60 -3.66
C PRO A 7 -6.96 23.12 -2.20
N PRO A 8 -6.89 21.79 -1.96
CA PRO A 8 -6.91 21.27 -0.60
C PRO A 8 -5.69 21.76 0.19
N GLN A 9 -5.89 21.97 1.49
CA GLN A 9 -4.81 22.18 2.43
C GLN A 9 -3.97 20.90 2.56
N LEU A 10 -2.66 21.06 2.41
CA LEU A 10 -1.69 19.98 2.65
C LEU A 10 -1.33 19.92 4.13
N LEU A 11 -1.41 18.73 4.71
CA LEU A 11 -0.99 18.40 6.05
C LEU A 11 0.07 17.31 6.00
N TRP A 12 0.99 17.30 6.95
CA TRP A 12 2.08 16.33 7.01
C TRP A 12 1.96 15.48 8.27
N ASP A 13 2.07 14.17 8.11
CA ASP A 13 2.14 13.25 9.23
C ASP A 13 3.19 12.18 8.99
N ILE A 14 3.86 11.77 10.07
CA ILE A 14 5.01 10.86 10.01
C ILE A 14 4.96 9.93 11.23
N GLY A 15 5.27 8.65 10.98
CA GLY A 15 5.32 7.64 12.02
C GLY A 15 5.74 6.29 11.45
N THR A 16 6.74 5.65 12.05
CA THR A 16 7.18 4.30 11.65
C THR A 16 6.11 3.24 11.90
N ALA A 17 5.11 3.52 12.75
CA ALA A 17 3.95 2.64 12.93
C ALA A 17 3.14 2.44 11.63
N TYR A 18 3.16 3.39 10.69
CA TYR A 18 2.55 3.18 9.38
C TYR A 18 3.23 2.02 8.63
N ASP A 19 4.56 1.99 8.64
CA ASP A 19 5.35 0.92 8.02
C ASP A 19 5.29 -0.40 8.81
N LEU A 20 5.00 -0.40 10.12
CA LEU A 20 4.73 -1.65 10.87
C LEU A 20 3.59 -2.44 10.22
N PHE A 21 2.49 -1.76 9.88
CA PHE A 21 1.33 -2.39 9.25
C PHE A 21 1.51 -2.58 7.74
N MET A 22 2.12 -1.62 7.04
CA MET A 22 2.36 -1.76 5.59
C MET A 22 3.34 -2.89 5.28
N SER A 23 4.39 -3.06 6.09
CA SER A 23 5.33 -4.17 5.95
C SER A 23 4.64 -5.54 6.10
N LEU A 24 3.69 -5.67 7.02
CA LEU A 24 2.88 -6.90 7.14
C LEU A 24 2.09 -7.18 5.86
N THR A 25 1.44 -6.19 5.27
CA THR A 25 0.72 -6.34 3.99
C THR A 25 1.65 -6.74 2.86
N VAL A 26 2.79 -6.06 2.73
CA VAL A 26 3.80 -6.37 1.72
C VAL A 26 4.37 -7.78 1.91
N LEU A 27 4.62 -8.19 3.15
CA LEU A 27 5.11 -9.53 3.45
C LEU A 27 4.08 -10.62 3.12
N HIS A 28 2.78 -10.38 3.26
CA HIS A 28 1.75 -11.37 2.90
C HIS A 28 1.43 -11.40 1.40
N ASP A 29 1.69 -10.31 0.68
CA ASP A 29 1.39 -10.18 -0.75
C ASP A 29 2.59 -9.65 -1.58
N PRO A 30 3.76 -10.31 -1.48
CA PRO A 30 5.02 -9.72 -1.93
C PRO A 30 5.07 -9.41 -3.43
N GLU A 31 4.39 -10.19 -4.26
CA GLU A 31 4.37 -9.98 -5.71
C GLU A 31 3.72 -8.64 -6.10
N ASN A 32 2.70 -8.20 -5.37
CA ASN A 32 2.01 -6.95 -5.64
C ASN A 32 2.80 -5.71 -5.21
N PHE A 33 3.91 -5.88 -4.49
CA PHE A 33 4.79 -4.80 -4.01
C PHE A 33 6.23 -4.93 -4.52
N GLY A 34 6.49 -5.82 -5.49
CA GLY A 34 7.83 -6.02 -6.05
C GLY A 34 8.79 -6.78 -5.14
N LEU A 35 8.35 -7.27 -3.98
CA LEU A 35 9.19 -8.01 -3.06
C LEU A 35 9.41 -9.45 -3.52
N ARG A 36 10.63 -9.98 -3.33
CA ARG A 36 10.94 -11.40 -3.62
C ARG A 36 10.19 -12.32 -2.66
N GLY A 37 9.31 -13.17 -3.20
CA GLY A 37 8.49 -14.08 -2.40
C GLY A 37 9.27 -15.01 -1.46
N ALA A 38 10.45 -15.49 -1.88
CA ALA A 38 11.32 -16.32 -1.04
C ALA A 38 11.84 -15.56 0.19
N TRP A 39 12.22 -14.29 0.03
CA TRP A 39 12.66 -13.46 1.16
C TRP A 39 11.50 -13.17 2.11
N ALA A 40 10.34 -12.78 1.58
CA ALA A 40 9.14 -12.57 2.38
C ALA A 40 8.75 -13.83 3.18
N ALA A 41 8.83 -15.01 2.54
CA ALA A 41 8.59 -16.28 3.22
C ALA A 41 9.61 -16.55 4.34
N GLY A 42 10.88 -16.20 4.14
CA GLY A 42 11.93 -16.31 5.15
C GLY A 42 11.73 -15.37 6.34
N VAL A 43 11.21 -14.16 6.13
CA VAL A 43 10.80 -13.26 7.23
C VAL A 43 9.62 -13.88 7.98
N ARG A 44 8.56 -14.28 7.25
CA ARG A 44 7.39 -14.90 7.88
C ARG A 44 7.77 -16.13 8.69
N SER A 45 8.70 -16.98 8.24
CA SER A 45 9.09 -18.20 8.96
C SER A 45 9.77 -17.97 10.31
N ARG A 46 10.16 -16.73 10.65
CA ARG A 46 10.65 -16.37 11.99
C ARG A 46 9.54 -16.38 13.04
N LEU A 47 8.29 -16.25 12.59
CA LEU A 47 7.11 -16.23 13.46
C LEU A 47 6.58 -17.65 13.74
N PRO A 48 6.11 -17.92 14.97
CA PRO A 48 5.33 -19.12 15.27
C PRO A 48 4.13 -19.30 14.32
N ALA A 49 3.72 -20.55 14.07
CA ALA A 49 2.60 -20.83 13.17
C ALA A 49 1.29 -20.10 13.55
N PRO A 50 0.87 -20.07 14.84
CA PRO A 50 -0.35 -19.35 15.25
C PRO A 50 -0.28 -17.84 14.98
N ASP A 51 0.91 -17.24 15.16
CA ASP A 51 1.14 -15.81 14.95
C ASP A 51 1.08 -15.46 13.45
N ARG A 52 1.68 -16.30 12.60
CA ARG A 52 1.57 -16.14 11.13
C ARG A 52 0.13 -16.21 10.65
N GLU A 53 -0.63 -17.17 11.18
CA GLU A 53 -2.01 -17.39 10.76
C GLU A 53 -2.88 -16.16 11.08
N ILE A 54 -2.83 -15.64 12.31
CA ILE A 54 -3.64 -14.50 12.70
C ILE A 54 -3.23 -13.22 11.93
N LEU A 55 -1.93 -12.99 11.72
CA LEU A 55 -1.46 -11.85 10.92
C LEU A 55 -1.94 -11.94 9.45
N GLN A 56 -1.92 -13.14 8.85
CA GLN A 56 -2.43 -13.35 7.50
C GLN A 56 -3.94 -13.15 7.41
N GLN A 57 -4.69 -13.50 8.46
CA GLN A 57 -6.14 -13.29 8.49
C GLN A 57 -6.48 -11.80 8.48
N VAL A 58 -5.74 -10.97 9.23
CA VAL A 58 -5.97 -9.53 9.39
C VAL A 58 -5.36 -8.64 8.29
N SER A 59 -4.24 -9.05 7.69
CA SER A 59 -3.45 -8.24 6.74
C SER A 59 -4.21 -7.51 5.62
N PRO A 60 -5.31 -8.03 5.03
CA PRO A 60 -6.00 -7.32 3.94
C PRO A 60 -6.71 -6.02 4.33
N PHE A 61 -6.77 -5.66 5.61
CA PHE A 61 -7.50 -4.50 6.12
C PHE A 61 -6.55 -3.43 6.67
N TYR A 62 -5.46 -3.15 5.94
CA TYR A 62 -4.45 -2.20 6.37
C TYR A 62 -4.96 -0.76 6.43
N GLU A 63 -6.05 -0.42 5.73
CA GLU A 63 -6.62 0.93 5.77
C GLU A 63 -7.11 1.33 7.17
N GLY A 64 -7.69 0.40 7.93
CA GLY A 64 -8.12 0.71 9.30
C GLY A 64 -6.93 0.97 10.21
N ALA A 65 -5.82 0.26 10.00
CA ALA A 65 -4.55 0.55 10.67
C ALA A 65 -4.02 1.95 10.31
N MET A 66 -4.08 2.36 9.04
CA MET A 66 -3.66 3.72 8.64
C MET A 66 -4.50 4.81 9.31
N GLN A 67 -5.83 4.65 9.32
CA GLN A 67 -6.75 5.58 9.99
C GLN A 67 -6.48 5.65 11.49
N TRP A 68 -6.25 4.50 12.13
CA TRP A 68 -6.00 4.43 13.56
C TRP A 68 -4.65 5.03 13.94
N VAL A 69 -3.56 4.70 13.24
CA VAL A 69 -2.23 5.30 13.48
C VAL A 69 -2.29 6.82 13.31
N TYR A 70 -3.06 7.34 12.34
CA TYR A 70 -3.27 8.77 12.18
C TYR A 70 -3.91 9.42 13.43
N SER A 71 -4.80 8.70 14.11
CA SER A 71 -5.47 9.18 15.33
C SER A 71 -4.61 9.13 16.60
N LEU A 72 -3.46 8.43 16.57
CA LEU A 72 -2.56 8.32 17.73
C LEU A 72 -1.83 9.63 18.03
N PRO A 73 -1.46 9.87 19.31
CA PRO A 73 -0.57 10.97 19.66
C PRO A 73 0.83 10.75 19.09
N ARG A 74 1.63 11.83 18.99
CA ARG A 74 3.06 11.72 18.67
C ARG A 74 3.86 11.32 19.93
N PRO A 75 4.97 10.58 19.79
CA PRO A 75 5.51 10.02 18.54
C PRO A 75 4.66 8.85 17.99
N LYS A 76 4.56 8.71 16.67
CA LYS A 76 3.79 7.63 16.02
C LYS A 76 4.69 6.46 15.63
N ASP A 77 5.53 6.00 16.54
CA ASP A 77 6.39 4.83 16.35
C ASP A 77 5.69 3.51 16.72
N SER A 78 6.33 2.38 16.39
CA SER A 78 5.76 1.05 16.64
C SER A 78 5.54 0.80 18.12
N ALA A 79 6.44 1.26 18.98
CA ALA A 79 6.29 1.14 20.44
C ALA A 79 5.01 1.85 20.93
N THR A 80 4.78 3.09 20.49
CA THR A 80 3.58 3.86 20.84
C THR A 80 2.32 3.19 20.31
N ALA A 81 2.34 2.71 19.06
CA ALA A 81 1.21 1.97 18.49
C ALA A 81 0.91 0.69 19.29
N LEU A 82 1.89 -0.17 19.54
CA LEU A 82 1.70 -1.41 20.30
C LEU A 82 1.19 -1.15 21.72
N GLN A 83 1.69 -0.10 22.39
CA GLN A 83 1.22 0.31 23.71
C GLN A 83 -0.25 0.74 23.68
N HIS A 84 -0.64 1.59 22.73
CA HIS A 84 -2.04 2.03 22.61
C HIS A 84 -2.97 0.88 22.21
N LEU A 85 -2.51 -0.05 21.37
CA LEU A 85 -3.28 -1.25 21.02
C LEU A 85 -3.49 -2.15 22.25
N ALA A 86 -2.47 -2.29 23.12
CA ALA A 86 -2.55 -3.08 24.34
C ALA A 86 -3.54 -2.51 25.36
N GLN A 87 -3.76 -1.19 25.36
CA GLN A 87 -4.73 -0.52 26.23
C GLN A 87 -6.19 -0.73 25.81
N LEU A 88 -6.43 -1.10 24.55
CA LEU A 88 -7.78 -1.45 24.09
C LEU A 88 -8.20 -2.80 24.67
N SER A 89 -9.52 -2.95 24.88
CA SER A 89 -10.09 -4.27 25.14
C SER A 89 -9.75 -5.22 23.98
N PRO A 90 -9.62 -6.54 24.22
CA PRO A 90 -9.25 -7.48 23.17
C PRO A 90 -10.12 -7.35 21.91
N GLN A 91 -11.45 -7.28 22.08
CA GLN A 91 -12.35 -7.13 20.93
C GLN A 91 -12.13 -5.83 20.15
N ASP A 92 -11.81 -4.73 20.85
CA ASP A 92 -11.65 -3.41 20.22
C ASP A 92 -10.37 -3.31 19.40
N ARG A 93 -9.37 -4.16 19.64
CA ARG A 93 -8.14 -4.22 18.83
C ARG A 93 -8.44 -4.57 17.38
N ILE A 94 -9.28 -5.59 17.16
CA ILE A 94 -9.72 -6.00 15.82
C ILE A 94 -10.70 -4.99 15.25
N ARG A 95 -11.72 -4.55 16.02
CA ARG A 95 -12.71 -3.56 15.54
C ARG A 95 -12.04 -2.29 15.01
N THR A 96 -11.11 -1.73 15.78
CA THR A 96 -10.43 -0.48 15.46
C THR A 96 -9.60 -0.58 14.18
N LEU A 97 -8.92 -1.72 13.97
CA LEU A 97 -8.03 -1.92 12.83
C LEU A 97 -8.76 -2.42 11.58
N PHE A 98 -9.95 -3.01 11.70
CA PHE A 98 -10.75 -3.46 10.56
C PHE A 98 -11.78 -2.43 10.09
N LEU A 99 -12.51 -1.79 11.00
CA LEU A 99 -13.67 -0.94 10.67
C LEU A 99 -13.29 0.47 10.23
N SER A 100 -12.46 0.57 9.19
CA SER A 100 -12.10 1.83 8.55
C SER A 100 -13.32 2.52 7.91
N SER A 101 -13.15 3.78 7.51
CA SER A 101 -14.15 4.53 6.73
C SER A 101 -14.49 3.89 5.37
N LYS A 102 -13.67 2.97 4.84
CA LYS A 102 -13.97 2.21 3.61
C LYS A 102 -14.93 1.04 3.84
N VAL A 103 -15.07 0.56 5.07
CA VAL A 103 -15.99 -0.54 5.37
C VAL A 103 -17.42 0.01 5.38
N SER A 104 -18.28 -0.55 4.52
CA SER A 104 -19.66 -0.09 4.38
C SER A 104 -20.48 -0.32 5.66
N ASN A 105 -21.54 0.46 5.85
CA ASN A 105 -22.44 0.30 7.00
C ASN A 105 -23.10 -1.08 7.02
N GLU A 106 -23.38 -1.67 5.85
CA GLU A 106 -23.91 -3.03 5.74
C GLU A 106 -22.88 -4.06 6.22
N ALA A 107 -21.62 -3.96 5.80
CA ALA A 107 -20.55 -4.83 6.28
C ALA A 107 -20.39 -4.69 7.81
N ARG A 108 -20.35 -3.45 8.33
CA ARG A 108 -20.26 -3.19 9.77
C ARG A 108 -21.43 -3.82 10.54
N THR A 109 -22.66 -3.67 10.05
CA THR A 109 -23.85 -4.23 10.70
C THR A 109 -23.79 -5.76 10.77
N VAL A 110 -23.35 -6.43 9.71
CA VAL A 110 -23.17 -7.89 9.70
C VAL A 110 -22.12 -8.30 10.72
N LEU A 111 -20.95 -7.66 10.68
CA LEU A 111 -19.81 -7.97 11.53
C LEU A 111 -20.16 -7.79 13.02
N GLU A 112 -20.70 -6.64 13.42
CA GLU A 112 -21.11 -6.42 14.82
C GLU A 112 -22.23 -7.37 15.27
N GLY A 113 -23.14 -7.73 14.36
CA GLY A 113 -24.14 -8.76 14.64
C GLY A 113 -23.53 -10.12 14.96
N VAL A 114 -22.49 -10.52 14.20
CA VAL A 114 -21.75 -11.77 14.43
C VAL A 114 -20.99 -11.71 15.76
N ALA A 115 -20.31 -10.60 16.06
CA ALA A 115 -19.61 -10.42 17.34
C ALA A 115 -20.54 -10.52 18.55
N LEU A 116 -21.74 -9.94 18.46
CA LEU A 116 -22.72 -10.00 19.55
C LEU A 116 -23.24 -11.42 19.81
N ARG A 117 -23.40 -12.22 18.75
CA ARG A 117 -23.95 -13.57 18.82
C ARG A 117 -22.89 -14.67 18.97
N SER A 118 -21.62 -14.33 18.76
CA SER A 118 -20.51 -15.29 18.61
C SER A 118 -20.87 -16.43 17.66
N GLN A 119 -21.57 -16.11 16.56
CA GLN A 119 -21.95 -17.08 15.52
C GLN A 119 -22.34 -16.34 14.24
N TRP A 120 -21.98 -16.90 13.09
CA TRP A 120 -22.41 -16.41 11.78
C TRP A 120 -23.15 -17.47 10.97
N THR A 121 -23.94 -17.01 10.00
CA THR A 121 -24.79 -17.84 9.14
C THR A 121 -24.44 -17.69 7.65
N LYS A 122 -24.76 -18.70 6.83
CA LYS A 122 -24.54 -18.63 5.36
C LYS A 122 -25.19 -17.40 4.69
N PRO A 123 -26.40 -16.95 5.07
CA PRO A 123 -26.94 -15.68 4.57
C PRO A 123 -26.06 -14.47 4.88
N GLU A 124 -25.56 -14.34 6.10
CA GLU A 124 -24.65 -13.25 6.50
C GLU A 124 -23.33 -13.30 5.74
N GLN A 125 -22.82 -14.51 5.49
CA GLN A 125 -21.62 -14.68 4.67
C GLN A 125 -21.79 -14.16 3.24
N LYS A 126 -22.95 -14.40 2.63
CA LYS A 126 -23.27 -13.82 1.31
C LYS A 126 -23.43 -12.30 1.38
N LEU A 127 -24.07 -11.78 2.41
CA LEU A 127 -24.24 -10.34 2.63
C LEU A 127 -22.90 -9.64 2.80
N LEU A 128 -22.04 -10.14 3.69
CA LEU A 128 -20.71 -9.59 3.93
C LEU A 128 -19.85 -9.65 2.66
N ARG A 129 -19.89 -10.76 1.92
CA ARG A 129 -19.17 -10.87 0.64
C ARG A 129 -19.61 -9.82 -0.38
N SER A 130 -20.91 -9.54 -0.44
CA SER A 130 -21.46 -8.49 -1.31
C SER A 130 -21.03 -7.09 -0.86
N ALA A 131 -21.04 -6.85 0.45
CA ALA A 131 -20.63 -5.58 1.05
C ALA A 131 -19.12 -5.31 0.89
N LEU A 132 -18.29 -6.35 0.91
CA LEU A 132 -16.83 -6.28 0.71
C LEU A 132 -16.39 -6.51 -0.74
N ARG A 133 -17.28 -6.32 -1.73
CA ARG A 133 -16.98 -6.60 -3.15
C ARG A 133 -15.76 -5.86 -3.70
N GLU A 134 -15.44 -4.68 -3.15
CA GLU A 134 -14.32 -3.86 -3.60
C GLU A 134 -12.96 -4.49 -3.27
N TYR A 135 -12.89 -5.23 -2.17
CA TYR A 135 -11.71 -6.00 -1.77
C TYR A 135 -11.52 -7.29 -2.58
N LYS A 136 -12.52 -7.70 -3.38
CA LYS A 136 -12.51 -8.89 -4.23
C LYS A 136 -12.15 -10.19 -3.50
N PHE A 137 -12.54 -10.30 -2.23
CA PHE A 137 -12.26 -11.49 -1.42
C PHE A 137 -12.93 -12.75 -1.96
N SER A 138 -12.23 -13.88 -1.80
CA SER A 138 -12.78 -15.22 -2.03
C SER A 138 -13.82 -15.55 -0.96
N ALA A 139 -14.66 -16.56 -1.21
CA ALA A 139 -15.62 -17.02 -0.20
C ALA A 139 -14.91 -17.49 1.08
N ASN A 140 -13.79 -18.20 0.96
CA ASN A 140 -12.99 -18.65 2.09
C ASN A 140 -12.46 -17.46 2.89
N LYS A 141 -11.96 -16.43 2.21
CA LYS A 141 -11.44 -15.24 2.90
C LYS A 141 -12.53 -14.49 3.68
N VAL A 142 -13.75 -14.44 3.15
CA VAL A 142 -14.90 -13.89 3.89
C VAL A 142 -15.24 -14.75 5.11
N ASN A 143 -15.13 -16.08 5.02
CA ASN A 143 -15.29 -16.97 6.19
C ASN A 143 -14.22 -16.69 7.24
N ASP A 144 -12.95 -16.50 6.84
CA ASP A 144 -11.87 -16.18 7.79
C ASP A 144 -12.18 -14.90 8.57
N VAL A 145 -12.70 -13.88 7.89
CA VAL A 145 -13.15 -12.63 8.54
C VAL A 145 -14.31 -12.89 9.51
N LEU A 146 -15.31 -13.69 9.12
CA LEU A 146 -16.42 -14.01 10.03
C LEU A 146 -15.97 -14.82 11.23
N ASN A 147 -15.05 -15.77 11.05
CA ASN A 147 -14.50 -16.58 12.13
C ASN A 147 -13.68 -15.74 13.12
N LEU A 148 -12.96 -14.71 12.63
CA LEU A 148 -12.33 -13.71 13.51
C LEU A 148 -13.37 -12.99 14.36
N TRP A 149 -14.46 -12.56 13.73
CA TRP A 149 -15.52 -11.80 14.38
C TRP A 149 -16.40 -12.65 15.31
N GLU A 150 -16.44 -13.96 15.10
CA GLU A 150 -17.10 -14.92 16.00
C GLU A 150 -16.42 -14.97 17.37
N ASN A 151 -15.09 -14.82 17.42
CA ASN A 151 -14.26 -14.96 18.61
C ASN A 151 -13.33 -13.74 18.81
N LEU A 152 -13.91 -12.53 18.84
CA LEU A 152 -13.14 -11.28 18.86
C LEU A 152 -12.20 -11.14 20.06
N ASP A 153 -12.57 -11.64 21.25
CA ASP A 153 -11.70 -11.56 22.42
C ASP A 153 -10.40 -12.33 22.21
N GLU A 154 -10.52 -13.61 21.82
CA GLU A 154 -9.36 -14.47 21.56
C GLU A 154 -8.56 -13.94 20.37
N ALA A 155 -9.24 -13.53 19.29
CA ALA A 155 -8.59 -12.98 18.11
C ALA A 155 -7.80 -11.71 18.43
N GLY A 156 -8.33 -10.84 19.28
CA GLY A 156 -7.68 -9.61 19.72
C GLY A 156 -6.44 -9.84 20.58
N GLU A 157 -6.46 -10.82 21.48
CA GLU A 157 -5.28 -11.22 22.25
C GLU A 157 -4.21 -11.84 21.36
N ARG A 158 -4.61 -12.78 20.50
CA ARG A 158 -3.68 -13.43 19.56
C ARG A 158 -3.07 -12.43 18.59
N TYR A 159 -3.83 -11.46 18.12
CA TYR A 159 -3.34 -10.46 17.18
C TYR A 159 -2.35 -9.49 17.82
N LEU A 160 -2.63 -8.98 19.02
CA LEU A 160 -1.66 -8.14 19.75
C LEU A 160 -0.35 -8.90 19.99
N LYS A 161 -0.46 -10.13 20.50
CA LYS A 161 0.71 -10.99 20.73
C LYS A 161 1.51 -11.19 19.44
N ALA A 162 0.84 -11.53 18.33
CA ALA A 162 1.52 -11.76 17.05
C ALA A 162 2.18 -10.49 16.50
N LEU A 163 1.58 -9.31 16.70
CA LEU A 163 2.21 -8.02 16.36
C LEU A 163 3.45 -7.74 17.21
N GLN A 164 3.41 -8.03 18.50
CA GLN A 164 4.57 -7.91 19.39
C GLN A 164 5.68 -8.86 18.96
N THR A 165 5.36 -10.15 18.70
CA THR A 165 6.34 -11.11 18.17
C THR A 165 6.93 -10.61 16.84
N TYR A 166 6.10 -10.11 15.92
CA TYR A 166 6.56 -9.58 14.63
C TYR A 166 7.49 -8.40 14.78
N TYR A 167 7.18 -7.49 15.71
CA TYR A 167 8.04 -6.38 16.05
C TYR A 167 9.40 -6.86 16.53
N GLU A 168 9.41 -7.78 17.51
CA GLU A 168 10.63 -8.30 18.12
C GLU A 168 11.53 -9.07 17.15
N VAL A 169 10.97 -9.95 16.30
CA VAL A 169 11.77 -10.86 15.45
C VAL A 169 12.18 -10.26 14.10
N PHE A 170 11.66 -9.09 13.76
CA PHE A 170 11.89 -8.45 12.46
C PHE A 170 11.79 -6.94 12.49
N PHE A 171 10.65 -6.37 12.88
CA PHE A 171 10.38 -4.97 12.55
C PHE A 171 11.15 -3.96 13.43
N ALA A 172 11.63 -4.33 14.62
CA ALA A 172 12.40 -3.42 15.47
C ALA A 172 13.72 -2.97 14.81
N GLU A 173 14.47 -3.89 14.19
CA GLU A 173 15.68 -3.55 13.43
C GLU A 173 15.34 -2.76 12.16
N GLU A 174 14.25 -3.15 11.50
CA GLU A 174 13.76 -2.50 10.29
C GLU A 174 13.32 -1.06 10.55
N GLU A 175 12.64 -0.80 11.67
CA GLU A 175 12.17 0.52 12.10
C GLU A 175 13.33 1.50 12.25
N ILE A 176 14.46 1.05 12.80
CA ILE A 176 15.68 1.85 12.91
C ILE A 176 16.25 2.14 11.51
N ARG A 177 16.27 1.12 10.65
CA ARG A 177 16.84 1.23 9.28
C ARG A 177 16.07 2.20 8.39
N ILE A 178 14.74 2.20 8.44
CA ILE A 178 13.92 3.01 7.52
C ILE A 178 13.70 4.44 8.00
N ARG A 179 13.87 4.73 9.30
CA ARG A 179 13.59 6.05 9.87
C ARG A 179 14.30 7.20 9.15
N PRO A 180 15.63 7.15 8.87
CA PRO A 180 16.30 8.23 8.14
C PRO A 180 15.73 8.47 6.73
N ALA A 181 15.30 7.39 6.06
CA ALA A 181 14.70 7.48 4.73
C ALA A 181 13.31 8.12 4.78
N LEU A 182 12.52 7.87 5.83
CA LEU A 182 11.22 8.52 6.03
C LEU A 182 11.36 10.01 6.34
N ASP A 183 12.33 10.38 7.18
CA ASP A 183 12.62 11.79 7.50
C ASP A 183 13.01 12.55 6.21
N GLN A 184 13.94 11.99 5.41
CA GLN A 184 14.31 12.54 4.11
C GLN A 184 13.14 12.60 3.13
N ALA A 185 12.24 11.63 3.16
CA ALA A 185 11.04 11.63 2.31
C ALA A 185 10.12 12.81 2.66
N VAL A 186 9.94 13.15 3.94
CA VAL A 186 9.16 14.33 4.35
C VAL A 186 9.81 15.60 3.86
N GLU A 187 11.10 15.78 4.13
CA GLU A 187 11.87 16.98 3.73
C GLU A 187 11.77 17.21 2.22
N ARG A 188 12.09 16.19 1.42
CA ARG A 188 11.99 16.25 -0.05
C ARG A 188 10.56 16.57 -0.52
N SER A 189 9.56 15.99 0.12
CA SER A 189 8.16 16.19 -0.26
C SER A 189 7.68 17.61 0.06
N GLN A 190 8.16 18.19 1.17
CA GLN A 190 7.90 19.59 1.53
C GLN A 190 8.56 20.55 0.53
N GLU A 191 9.81 20.30 0.14
CA GLU A 191 10.49 21.08 -0.91
C GLU A 191 9.79 21.01 -2.28
N LEU A 192 9.18 19.87 -2.60
CA LEU A 192 8.38 19.72 -3.82
C LEU A 192 7.05 20.49 -3.72
N ALA A 193 6.42 20.50 -2.54
CA ALA A 193 5.17 21.21 -2.30
C ALA A 193 5.31 22.73 -2.40
N GLU A 194 6.52 23.28 -2.27
CA GLU A 194 6.81 24.69 -2.53
C GLU A 194 6.83 25.04 -4.03
N LYS A 195 7.03 24.03 -4.89
CA LYS A 195 7.31 24.20 -6.34
C LYS A 195 6.18 23.71 -7.24
N LEU A 196 5.38 22.75 -6.75
CA LEU A 196 4.35 22.07 -7.51
C LEU A 196 2.96 22.40 -6.97
N ASP A 197 1.95 22.40 -7.85
CA ASP A 197 0.57 22.41 -7.38
C ASP A 197 0.19 21.04 -6.77
N VAL A 198 -0.97 20.95 -6.11
CA VAL A 198 -1.36 19.71 -5.41
C VAL A 198 -1.46 18.51 -6.37
N PRO A 199 -2.16 18.58 -7.52
CA PRO A 199 -2.17 17.48 -8.48
C PRO A 199 -0.78 17.01 -8.93
N GLU A 200 0.11 17.94 -9.28
CA GLU A 200 1.49 17.66 -9.70
C GLU A 200 2.31 17.04 -8.57
N LEU A 201 2.15 17.54 -7.34
CA LEU A 201 2.80 16.99 -6.15
C LEU A 201 2.37 15.54 -5.93
N LEU A 202 1.06 15.25 -5.94
CA LEU A 202 0.55 13.89 -5.72
C LEU A 202 1.00 12.94 -6.84
N GLU A 203 1.09 13.41 -8.09
CA GLU A 203 1.65 12.64 -9.21
C GLU A 203 3.13 12.32 -9.01
N ALA A 204 3.92 13.29 -8.54
CA ALA A 204 5.33 13.11 -8.25
C ALA A 204 5.57 12.12 -7.10
N LEU A 205 4.86 12.30 -5.98
CA LEU A 205 4.98 11.44 -4.79
C LEU A 205 4.50 10.01 -5.00
N SER A 206 3.54 9.82 -5.90
CA SER A 206 3.05 8.50 -6.27
C SER A 206 3.84 7.82 -7.38
N GLU A 207 4.83 8.50 -7.97
CA GLU A 207 5.53 8.05 -9.16
C GLU A 207 4.57 7.61 -10.29
N GLY A 208 3.57 8.44 -10.55
CA GLY A 208 2.74 8.31 -11.74
C GLY A 208 1.25 8.05 -11.50
N PHE A 209 0.71 8.30 -10.31
CA PHE A 209 -0.75 8.32 -10.12
C PHE A 209 -1.31 9.73 -10.32
N ARG A 210 -2.16 9.91 -11.33
CA ARG A 210 -2.80 11.17 -11.66
C ARG A 210 -4.20 11.22 -11.08
N PHE A 211 -4.38 12.08 -10.09
CA PHE A 211 -5.70 12.47 -9.62
C PHE A 211 -6.30 13.42 -10.66
N GLY A 212 -7.29 12.93 -11.44
CA GLY A 212 -8.10 13.84 -12.26
C GLY A 212 -8.96 14.77 -11.38
N ASP A 213 -10.13 15.20 -11.87
CA ASP A 213 -11.07 16.12 -11.17
C ASP A 213 -11.71 15.56 -9.86
N LYS A 214 -11.13 14.49 -9.30
CA LYS A 214 -11.66 13.69 -8.21
C LYS A 214 -11.01 13.94 -6.85
N LEU A 215 -9.98 14.77 -6.76
CA LEU A 215 -9.46 15.22 -5.46
C LEU A 215 -10.47 16.21 -4.84
N ARG A 216 -11.64 15.68 -4.44
CA ARG A 216 -12.77 16.46 -3.92
C ARG A 216 -12.75 16.55 -2.41
N VAL A 217 -11.60 16.90 -1.85
CA VAL A 217 -11.38 17.06 -0.40
C VAL A 217 -10.86 18.46 -0.15
N SER A 218 -11.08 18.99 1.04
CA SER A 218 -10.48 20.26 1.48
C SER A 218 -9.16 20.05 2.23
N GLU A 219 -8.86 18.83 2.69
CA GLU A 219 -7.60 18.49 3.37
C GLU A 219 -7.00 17.18 2.81
N VAL A 220 -5.69 17.19 2.55
CA VAL A 220 -4.90 15.99 2.21
C VAL A 220 -3.75 15.85 3.20
N VAL A 221 -3.70 14.73 3.90
CA VAL A 221 -2.59 14.37 4.80
C VAL A 221 -1.60 13.49 4.05
N LEU A 222 -0.39 13.99 3.83
CA LEU A 222 0.71 13.29 3.17
C LEU A 222 1.53 12.51 4.19
N ILE A 223 1.66 11.20 3.97
CA ILE A 223 2.34 10.27 4.88
C ILE A 223 3.34 9.43 4.05
N PRO A 224 4.66 9.55 4.27
CA PRO A 224 5.60 8.68 3.58
C PRO A 224 5.57 7.27 4.17
N SER A 225 5.75 6.26 3.32
CA SER A 225 5.99 4.87 3.71
C SER A 225 7.12 4.28 2.89
N PHE A 226 8.07 3.64 3.57
CA PHE A 226 9.21 3.00 2.92
C PHE A 226 8.77 1.73 2.16
N TRP A 227 7.87 0.96 2.74
CA TRP A 227 7.54 -0.40 2.32
C TRP A 227 6.65 -0.49 1.08
N ILE A 228 5.88 0.55 0.76
CA ILE A 228 4.95 0.51 -0.37
C ILE A 228 5.48 1.13 -1.65
N THR A 229 6.69 1.68 -1.66
CA THR A 229 7.27 2.37 -2.83
C THR A 229 7.29 1.47 -4.07
N PRO A 230 6.82 1.91 -5.25
CA PRO A 230 6.35 3.27 -5.60
C PRO A 230 4.82 3.45 -5.56
N LEU A 231 4.11 2.56 -4.85
CA LEU A 231 2.65 2.55 -4.76
C LEU A 231 2.13 3.58 -3.75
N ILE A 232 0.81 3.68 -3.69
CA ILE A 232 0.08 4.55 -2.76
C ILE A 232 -1.00 3.76 -2.02
N CYS A 233 -1.37 4.26 -0.85
CA CYS A 233 -2.62 3.94 -0.17
C CYS A 233 -3.35 5.24 0.12
N ASP A 234 -4.49 5.45 -0.55
CA ASP A 234 -5.39 6.55 -0.26
C ASP A 234 -6.59 6.06 0.58
N LEU A 235 -6.91 6.86 1.60
CA LEU A 235 -8.04 6.59 2.49
C LEU A 235 -8.74 7.89 2.86
N ARG A 236 -10.02 7.99 2.50
CA ARG A 236 -10.87 9.11 2.90
C ARG A 236 -11.40 8.90 4.31
N VAL A 237 -10.92 9.66 5.29
CA VAL A 237 -11.30 9.51 6.72
C VAL A 237 -12.49 10.37 7.12
N SER A 238 -12.86 11.36 6.30
CA SER A 238 -14.10 12.13 6.44
C SER A 238 -14.61 12.63 5.09
N ALA A 239 -15.72 13.37 5.06
CA ALA A 239 -16.19 14.05 3.84
C ALA A 239 -15.16 15.04 3.26
N GLU A 240 -14.26 15.52 4.10
CA GLU A 240 -13.36 16.64 3.80
C GLU A 240 -11.88 16.25 3.79
N LYS A 241 -11.53 15.09 4.36
CA LYS A 241 -10.14 14.70 4.62
C LYS A 241 -9.75 13.36 4.00
N MET A 242 -8.61 13.35 3.33
CA MET A 242 -7.96 12.16 2.79
C MET A 242 -6.58 11.96 3.41
N LEU A 243 -6.27 10.73 3.82
CA LEU A 243 -4.91 10.27 4.05
C LEU A 243 -4.35 9.76 2.72
N PHE A 244 -3.14 10.19 2.40
CA PHE A 244 -2.41 9.81 1.22
C PHE A 244 -1.05 9.27 1.64
N VAL A 245 -1.00 7.95 1.82
CA VAL A 245 0.24 7.24 2.13
C VAL A 245 0.97 6.96 0.82
N PHE A 246 2.19 7.46 0.67
CA PHE A 246 2.96 7.37 -0.58
C PHE A 246 4.31 6.70 -0.39
N GLY A 247 4.84 6.13 -1.47
CA GLY A 247 6.17 5.54 -1.49
C GLY A 247 7.28 6.56 -1.22
N GLY A 248 7.92 6.46 -0.05
CA GLY A 248 9.00 7.35 0.40
C GLY A 248 10.40 6.73 0.34
N ARG A 249 10.57 5.51 -0.19
CA ARG A 249 11.89 4.86 -0.26
C ARG A 249 12.78 5.58 -1.31
N PRO A 250 14.01 5.97 -0.96
CA PRO A 250 14.96 6.52 -1.93
C PRO A 250 15.18 5.58 -3.12
N GLY A 251 15.30 6.15 -4.33
CA GLY A 251 15.43 5.37 -5.57
C GLY A 251 16.69 4.50 -5.64
N ASN A 252 17.71 4.82 -4.85
CA ASN A 252 18.96 4.06 -4.70
C ASN A 252 18.91 3.02 -3.54
N ALA A 253 17.81 2.93 -2.79
CA ALA A 253 17.65 1.98 -1.69
C ALA A 253 16.90 0.72 -2.12
N SER A 254 17.18 -0.39 -1.44
CA SER A 254 16.42 -1.63 -1.55
C SER A 254 15.47 -1.82 -0.36
N LEU A 255 14.33 -2.44 -0.63
CA LEU A 255 13.41 -2.94 0.38
C LEU A 255 14.07 -4.00 1.25
N VAL A 256 14.91 -4.86 0.66
CA VAL A 256 15.58 -5.95 1.38
C VAL A 256 16.87 -5.43 2.02
N PRO A 257 17.05 -5.57 3.34
CA PRO A 257 18.29 -5.21 4.01
C PRO A 257 19.51 -5.91 3.41
N GLY A 258 20.57 -5.15 3.17
CA GLY A 258 21.85 -5.68 2.65
C GLY A 258 21.92 -5.86 1.13
N GLU A 259 20.81 -5.72 0.39
CA GLU A 259 20.84 -5.74 -1.07
C GLU A 259 21.56 -4.50 -1.61
N VAL A 260 22.43 -4.74 -2.60
CA VAL A 260 23.26 -3.69 -3.23
C VAL A 260 22.62 -3.11 -4.48
N VAL A 261 21.72 -3.86 -5.12
CA VAL A 261 21.03 -3.41 -6.33
C VAL A 261 19.78 -2.62 -5.91
N PRO A 262 19.63 -1.36 -6.33
CA PRO A 262 18.42 -0.60 -6.05
C PRO A 262 17.18 -1.25 -6.65
N ASP A 263 16.08 -1.27 -5.90
CA ASP A 263 14.85 -1.93 -6.34
C ASP A 263 14.25 -1.28 -7.59
N ALA A 264 14.31 0.06 -7.68
CA ALA A 264 13.81 0.80 -8.84
C ALA A 264 14.52 0.37 -10.13
N LEU A 265 15.85 0.26 -10.09
CA LEU A 265 16.67 -0.23 -11.21
C LEU A 265 16.32 -1.67 -11.56
N PHE A 266 16.32 -2.57 -10.58
CA PHE A 266 16.01 -3.99 -10.79
C PHE A 266 14.60 -4.19 -11.37
N HIS A 267 13.59 -3.51 -10.83
CA HIS A 267 12.21 -3.61 -11.31
C HIS A 267 12.05 -3.05 -12.72
N ALA A 268 12.69 -1.93 -13.05
CA ALA A 268 12.67 -1.39 -14.39
C ALA A 268 13.31 -2.34 -15.42
N LEU A 269 14.50 -2.87 -15.15
CA LEU A 269 15.16 -3.85 -16.03
C LEU A 269 14.31 -5.11 -16.22
N LYS A 270 13.78 -5.66 -15.12
CA LYS A 270 12.89 -6.83 -15.16
C LYS A 270 11.60 -6.54 -15.94
N ALA A 271 11.02 -5.36 -15.79
CA ALA A 271 9.82 -4.96 -16.52
C ALA A 271 10.10 -4.73 -18.02
N LEU A 272 11.27 -4.24 -18.40
CA LEU A 272 11.63 -4.01 -19.80
C LEU A 272 12.09 -5.28 -20.54
N ALA A 273 12.57 -6.31 -19.82
CA ALA A 273 12.98 -7.60 -20.37
C ALA A 273 11.77 -8.50 -20.78
N ASP A 274 10.75 -7.94 -21.43
CA ASP A 274 9.59 -8.67 -21.97
C ASP A 274 9.04 -7.97 -23.23
N PRO A 275 8.92 -8.68 -24.37
CA PRO A 275 8.51 -8.07 -25.63
C PRO A 275 7.06 -7.56 -25.61
N THR A 276 6.17 -8.15 -24.82
CA THR A 276 4.79 -7.69 -24.69
C THR A 276 4.74 -6.39 -23.90
N ARG A 277 5.52 -6.26 -22.81
CA ARG A 277 5.63 -5.02 -22.03
C ARG A 277 6.21 -3.87 -22.85
N LEU A 278 7.22 -4.12 -23.67
CA LEU A 278 7.76 -3.12 -24.60
C LEU A 278 6.72 -2.67 -25.65
N ARG A 279 5.92 -3.60 -26.19
CA ARG A 279 4.81 -3.27 -27.10
C ARG A 279 3.73 -2.45 -26.40
N ILE A 280 3.39 -2.77 -25.15
CA ILE A 280 2.46 -1.99 -24.33
C ILE A 280 2.99 -0.56 -24.20
N LEU A 281 4.23 -0.38 -23.72
CA LEU A 281 4.83 0.94 -23.56
C LEU A 281 4.81 1.74 -24.87
N ARG A 282 5.17 1.11 -26.00
CA ARG A 282 5.10 1.77 -27.31
C ARG A 282 3.71 2.29 -27.67
N TYR A 283 2.65 1.54 -27.37
CA TYR A 283 1.28 2.04 -27.55
C TYR A 283 0.96 3.19 -26.60
N LEU A 284 1.40 3.08 -25.35
CA LEU A 284 1.16 4.08 -24.30
C LEU A 284 1.94 5.38 -24.48
N THR A 285 3.01 5.39 -25.28
CA THR A 285 3.73 6.61 -25.70
C THR A 285 2.91 7.41 -26.72
N THR A 286 2.02 6.77 -27.48
CA THR A 286 1.21 7.45 -28.50
C THR A 286 -0.07 8.05 -27.93
N GLU A 287 -0.77 7.32 -27.06
CA GLU A 287 -2.02 7.77 -26.44
C GLU A 287 -2.30 7.02 -25.13
N PRO A 288 -3.05 7.63 -24.18
CA PRO A 288 -3.52 6.92 -23.01
C PRO A 288 -4.51 5.81 -23.35
N LEU A 289 -4.33 4.60 -22.78
CA LEU A 289 -5.18 3.44 -23.08
C LEU A 289 -5.64 2.70 -21.83
N THR A 290 -6.86 2.17 -21.87
CA THR A 290 -7.37 1.22 -20.88
C THR A 290 -6.80 -0.19 -21.09
N PRO A 291 -6.81 -1.05 -20.05
CA PRO A 291 -6.45 -2.46 -20.19
C PRO A 291 -7.26 -3.19 -21.27
N ALA A 292 -8.54 -2.86 -21.44
CA ALA A 292 -9.41 -3.47 -22.45
C ALA A 292 -9.02 -3.07 -23.88
N GLN A 293 -8.67 -1.80 -24.11
CA GLN A 293 -8.18 -1.34 -25.41
C GLN A 293 -6.84 -1.98 -25.77
N LEU A 294 -5.90 -2.06 -24.81
CA LEU A 294 -4.61 -2.74 -24.98
C LEU A 294 -4.80 -4.24 -25.28
N ALA A 295 -5.68 -4.93 -24.55
CA ALA A 295 -6.00 -6.35 -24.78
C ALA A 295 -6.48 -6.60 -26.21
N ARG A 296 -7.37 -5.74 -26.73
CA ARG A 296 -7.85 -5.83 -28.11
C ARG A 296 -6.73 -5.60 -29.13
N ARG A 297 -5.89 -4.58 -28.95
CA ARG A 297 -4.78 -4.25 -29.87
C ARG A 297 -3.71 -5.35 -29.90
N LEU A 298 -3.38 -5.91 -28.74
CA LEU A 298 -2.34 -6.93 -28.58
C LEU A 298 -2.86 -8.35 -28.87
N ARG A 299 -4.19 -8.52 -29.01
CA ARG A 299 -4.86 -9.84 -29.10
C ARG A 299 -4.55 -10.73 -27.89
N LEU A 300 -4.59 -10.13 -26.70
CA LEU A 300 -4.36 -10.79 -25.42
C LEU A 300 -5.64 -10.79 -24.56
N ARG A 301 -5.68 -11.67 -23.56
CA ARG A 301 -6.74 -11.63 -22.55
C ARG A 301 -6.51 -10.45 -21.61
N ALA A 302 -7.59 -9.82 -21.15
CA ALA A 302 -7.51 -8.67 -20.24
C ALA A 302 -6.70 -8.94 -18.95
N PRO A 303 -6.82 -10.12 -18.29
CA PRO A 303 -5.97 -10.43 -17.12
C PRO A 303 -4.47 -10.42 -17.42
N THR A 304 -4.06 -10.86 -18.62
CA THR A 304 -2.65 -10.84 -19.04
C THR A 304 -2.15 -9.41 -19.18
N VAL A 305 -2.93 -8.52 -19.79
CA VAL A 305 -2.57 -7.10 -19.91
C VAL A 305 -2.52 -6.42 -18.53
N VAL A 306 -3.47 -6.71 -17.64
CA VAL A 306 -3.44 -6.17 -16.26
C VAL A 306 -2.19 -6.63 -15.51
N HIS A 307 -1.78 -7.89 -15.67
CA HIS A 307 -0.53 -8.39 -15.10
C HIS A 307 0.69 -7.61 -15.62
N HIS A 308 0.79 -7.39 -16.94
CA HIS A 308 1.86 -6.58 -17.51
C HIS A 308 1.85 -5.12 -17.02
N LEU A 309 0.67 -4.50 -16.93
CA LEU A 309 0.53 -3.13 -16.44
C LEU A 309 0.89 -2.99 -14.97
N ARG A 310 0.62 -4.00 -14.13
CA ARG A 310 1.07 -4.04 -12.73
C ARG A 310 2.59 -4.05 -12.63
N ALA A 311 3.25 -4.89 -13.43
CA ALA A 311 4.72 -4.93 -13.47
C ALA A 311 5.32 -3.59 -13.92
N LEU A 312 4.73 -2.95 -14.95
CA LEU A 312 5.13 -1.62 -15.40
C LEU A 312 4.88 -0.54 -14.35
N ARG A 313 3.78 -0.64 -13.57
CA ARG A 313 3.46 0.29 -12.49
C ARG A 313 4.44 0.18 -11.32
N LEU A 314 4.78 -1.04 -10.92
CA LEU A 314 5.80 -1.30 -9.89
C LEU A 314 7.19 -0.81 -10.30
N ALA A 315 7.47 -0.79 -11.61
CA ALA A 315 8.69 -0.22 -12.15
C ALA A 315 8.65 1.31 -12.35
N GLY A 316 7.53 1.98 -12.01
CA GLY A 316 7.39 3.42 -12.23
C GLY A 316 7.35 3.83 -13.71
N LEU A 317 7.07 2.91 -14.65
CA LEU A 317 7.16 3.17 -16.10
C LEU A 317 5.84 3.66 -16.73
N VAL A 318 4.76 3.75 -15.96
CA VAL A 318 3.44 4.14 -16.46
C VAL A 318 2.72 5.12 -15.53
N TYR A 319 2.07 6.10 -16.14
CA TYR A 319 1.06 6.95 -15.51
C TYR A 319 -0.26 6.20 -15.41
N LEU A 320 -1.02 6.43 -14.34
CA LEU A 320 -2.39 5.94 -14.14
C LEU A 320 -3.31 7.13 -13.90
N THR A 321 -4.35 7.27 -14.71
CA THR A 321 -5.39 8.28 -14.52
C THR A 321 -6.73 7.61 -14.29
N LEU A 322 -7.38 7.92 -13.16
CA LEU A 322 -8.70 7.38 -12.82
C LEU A 322 -9.81 8.30 -13.36
N GLU A 323 -10.47 7.89 -14.44
CA GLU A 323 -11.59 8.62 -15.04
C GLU A 323 -12.96 8.28 -14.39
N ALA A 324 -13.99 9.03 -14.79
CA ALA A 324 -15.38 8.73 -14.44
C ALA A 324 -15.76 7.28 -14.79
N GLY A 325 -16.55 6.63 -13.92
CA GLY A 325 -16.98 5.24 -14.13
C GLY A 325 -15.93 4.17 -13.89
N TYR A 326 -14.91 4.44 -13.05
CA TYR A 326 -13.86 3.49 -12.63
C TYR A 326 -12.97 2.95 -13.76
N LYS A 327 -12.91 3.67 -14.89
CA LYS A 327 -11.97 3.36 -15.96
C LYS A 327 -10.60 3.94 -15.63
N VAL A 328 -9.57 3.10 -15.71
CA VAL A 328 -8.18 3.51 -15.52
C VAL A 328 -7.51 3.56 -16.88
N HIS A 329 -7.04 4.74 -17.27
CA HIS A 329 -6.16 4.91 -18.42
C HIS A 329 -4.70 4.86 -17.98
N TYR A 330 -3.87 4.25 -18.81
CA TYR A 330 -2.44 4.19 -18.63
C TYR A 330 -1.76 5.04 -19.70
N ALA A 331 -0.64 5.67 -19.38
CA ALA A 331 0.25 6.33 -20.35
C ALA A 331 1.71 6.01 -20.01
N ALA A 332 2.64 6.13 -20.95
CA ALA A 332 4.05 5.85 -20.68
C ALA A 332 4.72 6.99 -19.89
N ARG A 333 5.61 6.67 -18.95
CA ARG A 333 6.53 7.60 -18.28
C ARG A 333 7.88 7.54 -18.98
N SER A 334 8.06 8.34 -20.02
CA SER A 334 9.29 8.31 -20.83
C SER A 334 10.50 8.80 -20.02
N GLU A 335 10.30 9.80 -19.17
CA GLU A 335 11.27 10.31 -18.21
C GLU A 335 11.78 9.24 -17.22
N ALA A 336 10.97 8.23 -16.90
CA ALA A 336 11.39 7.13 -16.04
C ALA A 336 12.38 6.19 -16.75
N VAL A 337 12.30 6.08 -18.08
CA VAL A 337 13.25 5.30 -18.90
C VAL A 337 14.61 6.01 -18.94
N ASP A 338 14.59 7.34 -19.07
CA ASP A 338 15.82 8.15 -19.04
C ASP A 338 16.49 8.06 -17.65
N ALA A 339 15.71 8.23 -16.58
CA ALA A 339 16.20 8.08 -15.21
C ALA A 339 16.78 6.68 -14.93
N MET A 340 16.16 5.62 -15.45
CA MET A 340 16.69 4.25 -15.34
C MET A 340 18.02 4.10 -16.06
N SER A 341 18.18 4.70 -17.24
CA SER A 341 19.42 4.64 -18.02
C SER A 341 20.57 5.32 -17.28
N VAL A 342 20.29 6.48 -16.65
CA VAL A 342 21.25 7.16 -15.77
C VAL A 342 21.59 6.31 -14.55
N SER A 343 20.58 5.79 -13.85
CA SER A 343 20.78 4.94 -12.66
C SER A 343 21.59 3.67 -12.95
N LEU A 344 21.38 3.04 -14.11
CA LEU A 344 22.16 1.89 -14.54
C LEU A 344 23.64 2.27 -14.74
N LYS A 345 23.89 3.40 -15.41
CA LYS A 345 25.25 3.89 -15.63
C LYS A 345 25.95 4.19 -14.30
N GLU A 346 25.30 4.92 -13.41
CA GLU A 346 25.82 5.23 -12.07
C GLU A 346 26.11 3.97 -11.27
N PHE A 347 25.22 2.98 -11.29
CA PHE A 347 25.42 1.71 -10.61
C PHE A 347 26.64 0.93 -11.12
N LEU A 348 26.92 0.98 -12.43
CA LEU A 348 28.08 0.31 -13.03
C LEU A 348 29.39 1.07 -12.82
N GLU A 349 29.33 2.40 -12.69
CA GLU A 349 30.49 3.29 -12.48
C GLU A 349 30.85 3.47 -11.00
N GLN A 350 29.97 3.07 -10.08
CA GLN A 350 30.28 3.01 -8.66
C GLN A 350 31.40 2.00 -8.41
N ASP A 351 32.61 2.51 -8.11
CA ASP A 351 33.74 1.71 -7.68
C ASP A 351 33.33 0.82 -6.49
N LEU A 352 33.58 -0.48 -6.59
CA LEU A 352 33.41 -1.46 -5.49
C LEU A 352 34.39 -1.22 -4.32
N VAL A 353 35.14 -0.11 -4.33
CA VAL A 353 36.23 0.22 -3.43
C VAL A 353 35.65 0.75 -2.11
N GLY A 354 35.30 -0.15 -1.20
CA GLY A 354 34.87 0.22 0.15
C GLY A 354 34.31 -0.88 1.03
N ARG A 355 34.35 -2.16 0.62
CA ARG A 355 33.96 -3.29 1.47
C ARG A 355 35.12 -4.29 1.56
N GLN A 356 36.11 -3.97 2.40
CA GLN A 356 37.00 -4.94 3.02
C GLN A 356 36.66 -5.04 4.50
#